data_AF-A0A3D5DLV7-F1
#
_entry.id   AF-A0A3D5DLV7-F1
#
_cell.length_a   1.000
_cell.length_b   1.000
_cell.length_c   1.000
_cell.angle_alpha   90.00
_cell.angle_beta   90.00
_cell.angle_gamma   90.00
#
_symmetry.space_group_name_H-M   'P 1'
#
loop_
_entity.id
_entity.type
_entity.pdbx_description
1 polymer ?
#
loop_
_entity_poly.entity_id
_entity_poly.type
_entity_poly.pdbx_seq_one_letter_code
_entity_poly.pdbx_strand_id
1 'polypeptide(L)'
;MTFRHLRIAILLFILLLVGVGGWLTKHRATAWTQTQWLVVYPIAGDRREATQHYIRTLSDDTYHSIETFLETEAAQYHLPLRQPVEVHLAPEVDALPPPPPRDRQILKVMLWSLEMRYWAWKHDTFHGLANMQMFVVYHDSKLTPELHESLGLEKGLIGVANVFADPRMSETNNVVIAHEFLHLVGATDKYDLATDQPIYPQGYAEPDKEPRYPQHYAAIMAGRIPLSPTNAEIPPDLGFVIIGPQTARVIGWLN
;
A
#
# COMPACT_ATOMS: atom_id res chain seq x y z
N MET A 1 -13.10 -30.87 -33.70
CA MET A 1 -12.94 -30.21 -32.39
C MET A 1 -14.32 -30.13 -31.74
N THR A 2 -14.58 -30.77 -30.59
CA THR A 2 -15.91 -30.66 -29.96
C THR A 2 -16.06 -29.32 -29.23
N PHE A 3 -17.30 -28.83 -29.07
CA PHE A 3 -17.60 -27.56 -28.38
C PHE A 3 -16.90 -27.44 -27.00
N ARG A 4 -16.79 -28.57 -26.28
CA ARG A 4 -16.06 -28.66 -25.01
C ARG A 4 -14.57 -28.29 -25.15
N HIS A 5 -13.88 -28.82 -26.16
CA HIS A 5 -12.46 -28.55 -26.37
C HIS A 5 -12.23 -27.10 -26.82
N LEU A 6 -13.10 -26.55 -27.66
CA LEU A 6 -13.04 -25.14 -28.06
C LEU A 6 -13.23 -24.21 -26.84
N ARG A 7 -14.24 -24.48 -26.01
CA ARG A 7 -14.47 -23.70 -24.77
C ARG A 7 -13.28 -23.76 -23.82
N ILE A 8 -12.71 -24.95 -23.60
CA ILE A 8 -11.53 -25.11 -22.73
C ILE A 8 -10.34 -24.35 -23.31
N ALA A 9 -10.09 -24.44 -24.62
CA ALA A 9 -9.00 -23.72 -25.26
C ALA A 9 -9.15 -22.19 -25.12
N ILE A 10 -10.37 -21.66 -25.30
CA ILE A 10 -10.65 -20.23 -25.10
C ILE A 10 -10.40 -19.81 -23.64
N LEU A 11 -10.88 -20.58 -22.66
CA LEU A 11 -10.68 -20.27 -21.24
C LEU A 11 -9.19 -20.30 -20.85
N LEU A 12 -8.43 -21.28 -21.34
CA LEU A 12 -6.98 -21.37 -21.12
C LEU A 12 -6.23 -20.21 -21.78
N PHE A 13 -6.66 -19.81 -22.98
CA PHE A 13 -6.07 -18.66 -23.66
C PHE A 13 -6.32 -17.35 -22.89
N ILE A 14 -7.56 -17.12 -22.42
CA ILE A 14 -7.88 -15.97 -21.56
C ILE A 14 -7.04 -16.02 -20.28
N LEU A 15 -6.96 -17.18 -19.63
CA LEU A 15 -6.15 -17.35 -18.42
C LEU A 15 -4.67 -17.03 -18.66
N LEU A 16 -4.13 -17.48 -19.80
CA LEU A 16 -2.75 -17.17 -20.21
C LEU A 16 -2.55 -15.66 -20.39
N LEU A 17 -3.46 -14.98 -21.10
CA LEU A 17 -3.37 -13.53 -21.31
C LEU A 17 -3.42 -12.76 -19.99
N VAL A 18 -4.32 -13.15 -19.07
CA VAL A 18 -4.43 -12.54 -17.74
C VAL A 18 -3.17 -12.79 -16.92
N GLY A 19 -2.64 -14.02 -16.92
CA GLY A 19 -1.44 -14.38 -16.19
C GLY A 19 -0.19 -13.65 -16.69
N VAL A 20 0.03 -13.63 -18.01
CA VAL A 20 1.15 -12.92 -18.64
C VAL A 20 1.02 -11.41 -18.47
N GLY A 21 -0.18 -10.86 -18.67
CA GLY A 21 -0.44 -9.44 -18.45
C GLY A 21 -0.13 -9.00 -17.02
N GLY A 22 -0.62 -9.75 -16.02
CA GLY A 22 -0.33 -9.48 -14.62
C GLY A 22 1.16 -9.57 -14.29
N TRP A 23 1.86 -10.58 -14.82
CA TRP A 23 3.31 -10.73 -14.63
C TRP A 23 4.10 -9.57 -15.25
N LEU A 24 3.77 -9.16 -16.47
CA LEU A 24 4.40 -8.01 -17.13
C LEU A 24 4.15 -6.71 -16.37
N THR A 25 2.93 -6.50 -15.88
CA THR A 25 2.59 -5.31 -15.08
C THR A 25 3.42 -5.25 -13.80
N LYS A 26 3.52 -6.37 -13.06
CA LYS A 26 4.36 -6.44 -11.85
C LYS A 26 5.83 -6.16 -12.18
N HIS A 27 6.36 -6.83 -13.21
CA HIS A 27 7.76 -6.63 -13.61
C HIS A 27 8.05 -5.18 -14.01
N ARG A 28 7.15 -4.49 -14.71
CA ARG A 28 7.33 -3.08 -15.07
C ARG A 28 7.30 -2.17 -13.84
N ALA A 29 6.40 -2.44 -12.89
CA ALA A 29 6.30 -1.67 -11.65
C ALA A 29 7.56 -1.78 -10.78
N THR A 30 8.20 -2.94 -10.75
CA THR A 30 9.42 -3.19 -9.94
C THR A 30 10.74 -3.01 -10.72
N ALA A 31 10.68 -2.70 -12.01
CA ALA A 31 11.89 -2.45 -12.81
C ALA A 31 12.42 -1.03 -12.62
N TRP A 32 11.59 -0.11 -12.11
CA TRP A 32 11.95 1.29 -11.85
C TRP A 32 12.63 1.98 -13.04
N THR A 33 12.15 1.68 -14.25
CA THR A 33 12.61 2.34 -15.48
C THR A 33 11.81 3.61 -15.79
N GLN A 34 10.68 3.81 -15.10
CA GLN A 34 9.76 4.93 -15.26
C GLN A 34 9.15 5.27 -13.90
N THR A 35 8.78 6.54 -13.71
CA THR A 35 8.00 7.00 -12.55
C THR A 35 6.68 6.24 -12.45
N GLN A 36 6.33 5.80 -11.25
CA GLN A 36 5.05 5.15 -10.95
C GLN A 36 4.03 6.20 -10.53
N TRP A 37 2.86 6.19 -11.15
CA TRP A 37 1.77 7.15 -10.91
C TRP A 37 0.75 6.51 -9.96
N LEU A 38 0.81 6.91 -8.69
CA LEU A 38 -0.09 6.46 -7.63
C LEU A 38 -1.27 7.41 -7.52
N VAL A 39 -2.45 6.94 -7.90
CA VAL A 39 -3.68 7.72 -7.73
C VAL A 39 -4.39 7.32 -6.45
N VAL A 40 -4.58 8.28 -5.55
CA VAL A 40 -5.29 8.13 -4.29
C VAL A 40 -6.76 8.48 -4.46
N TYR A 41 -7.65 7.54 -4.18
CA TYR A 41 -9.10 7.71 -4.22
C TYR A 41 -9.63 7.75 -2.78
N PRO A 42 -10.04 8.92 -2.26
CA PRO A 42 -10.55 9.02 -0.91
C PRO A 42 -11.97 8.46 -0.84
N ILE A 43 -12.26 7.74 0.24
CA ILE A 43 -13.56 7.13 0.51
C ILE A 43 -13.93 7.44 1.96
N ALA A 44 -15.15 7.91 2.20
CA ALA A 44 -15.70 7.98 3.55
C ALA A 44 -16.03 6.56 4.06
N GLY A 45 -15.29 6.09 5.05
CA GLY A 45 -15.49 4.79 5.70
C GLY A 45 -16.70 4.75 6.64
N ASP A 46 -17.20 5.93 7.02
CA ASP A 46 -18.33 6.10 7.91
C ASP A 46 -19.30 7.20 7.41
N ARG A 47 -20.36 7.44 8.18
CA ARG A 47 -21.38 8.45 7.86
C ARG A 47 -21.22 9.74 8.67
N ARG A 48 -19.99 10.08 9.08
CA ARG A 48 -19.72 11.25 9.92
C ARG A 48 -19.46 12.48 9.06
N GLU A 49 -20.02 13.61 9.49
CA GLU A 49 -19.75 14.89 8.86
C GLU A 49 -18.28 15.31 9.00
N ALA A 50 -17.63 14.92 10.11
CA ALA A 50 -16.21 15.18 10.33
C ALA A 50 -15.32 14.52 9.26
N THR A 51 -15.59 13.24 8.96
CA THR A 51 -14.91 12.49 7.90
C THR A 51 -15.09 13.14 6.54
N GLN A 52 -16.34 13.48 6.21
CA GLN A 52 -16.68 14.17 4.97
C GLN A 52 -16.04 15.55 4.85
N HIS A 53 -15.98 16.30 5.96
CA HIS A 53 -15.29 17.59 5.98
C HIS A 53 -13.78 17.42 5.76
N TYR A 54 -13.16 16.43 6.40
CA TYR A 54 -11.74 16.14 6.20
C TYR A 54 -11.41 15.75 4.76
N ILE A 55 -12.20 14.87 4.13
CA ILE A 55 -12.00 14.48 2.72
C ILE A 55 -12.01 15.69 1.79
N ARG A 56 -12.91 16.66 2.02
CA ARG A 56 -12.97 17.91 1.23
C ARG A 56 -11.75 18.82 1.40
N THR A 57 -10.94 18.62 2.44
CA THR A 57 -9.69 19.36 2.65
C THR A 57 -8.47 18.72 2.01
N LEU A 58 -8.60 17.48 1.51
CA LEU A 58 -7.52 16.77 0.86
C LEU A 58 -7.12 17.45 -0.45
N SER A 59 -5.82 17.41 -0.74
CA SER A 59 -5.19 17.89 -1.97
C SER A 59 -3.99 17.01 -2.31
N ASP A 60 -3.41 17.20 -3.49
CA ASP A 60 -2.14 16.53 -3.85
C ASP A 60 -1.04 16.79 -2.80
N ASP A 61 -0.96 18.03 -2.29
CA ASP A 61 -0.02 18.42 -1.23
C ASP A 61 -0.18 17.59 0.06
N THR A 62 -1.36 17.04 0.32
CA THR A 62 -1.60 16.18 1.49
C THR A 62 -0.73 14.92 1.45
N TYR A 63 -0.39 14.43 0.26
CA TYR A 63 0.37 13.19 0.06
C TYR A 63 1.82 13.43 -0.36
N HIS A 64 2.26 14.68 -0.48
CA HIS A 64 3.59 15.04 -0.95
C HIS A 64 4.73 14.46 -0.10
N SER A 65 4.50 14.19 1.20
CA SER A 65 5.50 13.55 2.05
C SER A 65 5.82 12.11 1.63
N ILE A 66 4.88 11.42 0.96
CA ILE A 66 5.11 10.08 0.37
C ILE A 66 6.12 10.17 -0.78
N GLU A 67 5.95 11.14 -1.67
CA GLU A 67 6.88 11.37 -2.79
C GLU A 67 8.27 11.70 -2.25
N THR A 68 8.36 12.68 -1.36
CA THR A 68 9.61 13.13 -0.74
C THR A 68 10.35 11.98 -0.04
N PHE A 69 9.62 11.13 0.68
CA PHE A 69 10.16 9.95 1.33
C PHE A 69 10.74 8.96 0.32
N LEU A 70 9.97 8.59 -0.70
CA LEU A 70 10.41 7.62 -1.70
C LEU A 70 11.56 8.14 -2.55
N GLU A 71 11.60 9.43 -2.87
CA GLU A 71 12.75 10.08 -3.51
C GLU A 71 14.01 9.98 -2.63
N THR A 72 13.89 10.32 -1.35
CA THR A 72 15.00 10.31 -0.39
C THR A 72 15.56 8.90 -0.21
N GLU A 73 14.69 7.91 -0.02
CA GLU A 73 15.10 6.52 0.15
C GLU A 73 15.67 5.94 -1.16
N ALA A 74 15.05 6.22 -2.32
CA ALA A 74 15.56 5.77 -3.61
C ALA A 74 16.96 6.31 -3.91
N ALA A 75 17.24 7.56 -3.51
CA ALA A 75 18.57 8.16 -3.64
C ALA A 75 19.63 7.42 -2.81
N GLN A 76 19.30 6.95 -1.60
CA GLN A 76 20.21 6.13 -0.78
C GLN A 76 20.57 4.80 -1.49
N TYR A 77 19.64 4.23 -2.24
CA TYR A 77 19.86 3.03 -3.05
C TYR A 77 20.36 3.31 -4.47
N HIS A 78 20.70 4.57 -4.79
CA HIS A 78 21.27 4.99 -6.07
C HIS A 78 20.39 4.65 -7.29
N LEU A 79 19.06 4.70 -7.11
CA LEU A 79 18.13 4.48 -8.21
C LEU A 79 18.32 5.56 -9.29
N PRO A 80 18.33 5.21 -10.59
CA PRO A 80 18.56 6.20 -11.67
C PRO A 80 17.34 7.10 -11.95
N LEU A 81 16.27 6.99 -11.16
CA LEU A 81 15.09 7.85 -11.22
C LEU A 81 15.15 8.89 -10.12
N ARG A 82 15.02 10.17 -10.49
CA ARG A 82 14.92 11.26 -9.50
C ARG A 82 13.60 11.25 -8.74
N GLN A 83 12.51 10.97 -9.46
CA GLN A 83 11.15 10.90 -8.93
C GLN A 83 10.61 9.49 -9.22
N PRO A 84 10.79 8.52 -8.31
CA PRO A 84 10.37 7.14 -8.54
C PRO A 84 8.84 7.01 -8.52
N VAL A 85 8.16 7.89 -7.80
CA VAL A 85 6.71 7.89 -7.62
C VAL A 85 6.17 9.32 -7.68
N GLU A 86 5.01 9.48 -8.31
CA GLU A 86 4.20 10.68 -8.31
C GLU A 86 2.82 10.33 -7.77
N VAL A 87 2.29 11.13 -6.85
CA VAL A 87 1.02 10.87 -6.15
C VAL A 87 0.00 11.91 -6.56
N HIS A 88 -1.19 11.45 -6.97
CA HIS A 88 -2.29 12.31 -7.36
C HIS A 88 -3.57 11.98 -6.60
N LEU A 89 -4.33 12.99 -6.24
CA LEU A 89 -5.64 12.85 -5.63
C LEU A 89 -6.74 12.77 -6.70
N ALA A 90 -7.51 11.69 -6.67
CA ALA A 90 -8.74 11.56 -7.43
C ALA A 90 -9.94 12.15 -6.68
N PRO A 91 -11.06 12.43 -7.39
CA PRO A 91 -12.34 12.72 -6.74
C PRO A 91 -12.76 11.61 -5.77
N GLU A 92 -13.50 11.98 -4.73
CA GLU A 92 -14.07 11.04 -3.77
C GLU A 92 -14.93 9.96 -4.46
N VAL A 93 -14.79 8.73 -3.97
CA VAL A 93 -15.58 7.58 -4.41
C VAL A 93 -16.66 7.28 -3.37
N ASP A 94 -17.93 7.42 -3.75
CA ASP A 94 -19.09 7.08 -2.91
C ASP A 94 -19.45 5.59 -3.00
N ALA A 95 -18.47 4.74 -2.72
CA ALA A 95 -18.64 3.29 -2.62
C ALA A 95 -17.48 2.68 -1.81
N LEU A 96 -17.77 1.66 -0.99
CA LEU A 96 -16.72 0.90 -0.32
C LEU A 96 -16.21 -0.24 -1.22
N PRO A 97 -14.90 -0.56 -1.15
CA PRO A 97 -14.36 -1.74 -1.82
C PRO A 97 -14.96 -3.04 -1.23
N PRO A 98 -15.09 -4.12 -2.01
CA PRO A 98 -15.59 -5.38 -1.50
C PRO A 98 -14.65 -5.91 -0.39
N PRO A 99 -15.19 -6.33 0.76
CA PRO A 99 -14.37 -6.77 1.89
C PRO A 99 -13.61 -8.05 1.54
N PRO A 100 -12.41 -8.24 2.09
CA PRO A 100 -11.66 -9.47 1.86
C PRO A 100 -12.41 -10.68 2.45
N PRO A 101 -12.16 -11.89 1.93
CA PRO A 101 -12.67 -13.10 2.55
C PRO A 101 -12.03 -13.29 3.93
N ARG A 102 -12.86 -13.59 4.95
CA ARG A 102 -12.39 -13.86 6.33
C ARG A 102 -11.52 -15.12 6.44
N ASP A 103 -11.73 -16.07 5.53
CA ASP A 103 -10.94 -17.28 5.43
C ASP A 103 -9.95 -17.18 4.25
N ARG A 104 -8.74 -17.71 4.43
CA ARG A 104 -7.69 -17.70 3.40
C ARG A 104 -7.89 -18.77 2.32
N GLN A 105 -9.13 -19.16 2.03
CA GLN A 105 -9.42 -20.16 1.00
C GLN A 105 -9.07 -19.59 -0.37
N ILE A 106 -8.20 -20.29 -1.10
CA ILE A 106 -7.61 -19.81 -2.35
C ILE A 106 -8.68 -19.40 -3.38
N LEU A 107 -9.75 -20.19 -3.53
CA LEU A 107 -10.85 -19.86 -4.47
C LEU A 107 -11.58 -18.57 -4.11
N LYS A 108 -11.83 -18.33 -2.82
CA LYS A 108 -12.49 -17.10 -2.36
C LYS A 108 -11.58 -15.89 -2.53
N VAL A 109 -10.28 -16.03 -2.24
CA VAL A 109 -9.29 -14.98 -2.49
C VAL A 109 -9.19 -14.67 -4.00
N MET A 110 -9.21 -15.68 -4.86
CA MET A 110 -9.21 -15.48 -6.31
C MET A 110 -10.47 -14.76 -6.79
N LEU A 111 -11.66 -15.17 -6.35
CA LEU A 111 -12.92 -14.53 -6.71
C LEU A 111 -12.97 -13.07 -6.22
N TRP A 112 -12.60 -12.83 -4.96
CA TRP A 112 -12.50 -11.49 -4.40
C TRP A 112 -11.49 -10.63 -5.16
N SER A 113 -10.33 -11.17 -5.57
CA SER A 113 -9.36 -10.41 -6.37
C SER A 113 -9.91 -9.97 -7.73
N LEU A 114 -10.82 -10.74 -8.32
CA LEU A 114 -11.49 -10.36 -9.57
C LEU A 114 -12.59 -9.33 -9.31
N GLU A 115 -13.35 -9.50 -8.24
CA GLU A 115 -14.37 -8.56 -7.79
C GLU A 115 -13.76 -7.18 -7.47
N MET A 116 -12.64 -7.15 -6.74
CA MET A 116 -11.87 -5.94 -6.46
C MET A 116 -11.43 -5.22 -7.73
N ARG A 117 -10.88 -5.94 -8.72
CA ARG A 117 -10.46 -5.32 -9.99
C ARG A 117 -11.63 -4.74 -10.78
N TYR A 118 -12.73 -5.48 -10.85
CA TYR A 118 -13.94 -4.99 -11.50
C TYR A 118 -14.49 -3.76 -10.79
N TRP A 119 -14.52 -3.80 -9.45
CA TRP A 119 -14.95 -2.69 -8.62
C TRP A 119 -14.06 -1.46 -8.82
N ALA A 120 -12.73 -1.62 -8.79
CA ALA A 120 -11.77 -0.53 -8.99
C ALA A 120 -11.90 0.08 -10.39
N TRP A 121 -12.01 -0.74 -11.44
CA TRP A 121 -12.26 -0.28 -12.81
C TRP A 121 -13.57 0.51 -12.92
N LYS A 122 -14.63 0.07 -12.24
CA LYS A 122 -15.94 0.74 -12.28
C LYS A 122 -15.93 2.09 -11.57
N HIS A 123 -15.14 2.24 -10.51
CA HIS A 123 -15.08 3.46 -9.69
C HIS A 123 -13.85 4.32 -9.97
N ASP A 124 -13.11 4.04 -11.04
CA ASP A 124 -12.03 4.89 -11.50
C ASP A 124 -12.59 6.17 -12.12
N THR A 125 -12.56 7.25 -11.34
CA THR A 125 -13.00 8.59 -11.74
C THR A 125 -11.83 9.49 -12.17
N PHE A 126 -10.60 9.00 -12.12
CA PHE A 126 -9.43 9.82 -12.42
C PHE A 126 -9.20 9.91 -13.92
N HIS A 127 -8.98 11.13 -14.41
CA HIS A 127 -8.69 11.40 -15.80
C HIS A 127 -7.22 11.79 -15.95
N GLY A 128 -6.36 10.79 -16.13
CA GLY A 128 -4.92 11.00 -16.25
C GLY A 128 -4.15 9.70 -16.48
N LEU A 129 -2.83 9.77 -16.39
CA LEU A 129 -2.01 8.58 -16.35
C LEU A 129 -2.11 7.99 -14.94
N ALA A 130 -2.54 6.73 -14.85
CA ALA A 130 -2.57 5.99 -13.61
C ALA A 130 -2.08 4.58 -13.89
N ASN A 131 -1.08 4.12 -13.14
CA ASN A 131 -0.68 2.72 -13.18
C ASN A 131 -0.84 2.02 -11.83
N MET A 132 -1.04 2.77 -10.75
CA MET A 132 -1.36 2.25 -9.43
C MET A 132 -2.56 3.02 -8.84
N GLN A 133 -3.46 2.30 -8.18
CA GLN A 133 -4.66 2.87 -7.54
C GLN A 133 -4.61 2.57 -6.05
N MET A 134 -4.78 3.58 -5.22
CA MET A 134 -4.84 3.46 -3.76
C MET A 134 -6.19 3.97 -3.28
N PHE A 135 -7.06 3.07 -2.83
CA PHE A 135 -8.34 3.43 -2.24
C PHE A 135 -8.15 3.67 -0.74
N VAL A 136 -8.26 4.92 -0.31
CA VAL A 136 -7.99 5.33 1.07
C VAL A 136 -9.31 5.55 1.79
N VAL A 137 -9.63 4.65 2.70
CA VAL A 137 -10.86 4.66 3.49
C VAL A 137 -10.62 5.42 4.79
N TYR A 138 -11.20 6.62 4.87
CA TYR A 138 -11.06 7.52 6.01
C TYR A 138 -12.16 7.26 7.06
N HIS A 139 -11.76 7.14 8.33
CA HIS A 139 -12.67 6.93 9.46
C HIS A 139 -12.50 8.02 10.53
N ASP A 140 -13.58 8.43 11.19
CA ASP A 140 -13.56 9.36 12.33
C ASP A 140 -12.76 8.74 13.49
N SER A 141 -11.64 9.38 13.84
CA SER A 141 -10.72 8.92 14.90
C SER A 141 -11.39 8.77 16.27
N LYS A 142 -12.53 9.43 16.49
CA LYS A 142 -13.31 9.33 17.73
C LYS A 142 -14.22 8.10 17.78
N LEU A 143 -14.57 7.53 16.62
CA LEU A 143 -15.48 6.40 16.52
C LEU A 143 -14.73 5.07 16.60
N THR A 144 -13.56 5.01 15.97
CA THR A 144 -12.78 3.79 15.81
C THR A 144 -11.35 4.10 16.23
N PRO A 145 -10.93 3.81 17.48
CA PRO A 145 -9.57 4.13 17.93
C PRO A 145 -8.48 3.22 17.31
N GLU A 146 -8.88 2.09 16.71
CA GLU A 146 -7.99 1.15 16.03
C GLU A 146 -8.52 0.88 14.62
N LEU A 147 -7.74 1.21 13.59
CA LEU A 147 -8.10 0.89 12.22
C LEU A 147 -7.90 -0.61 11.99
N HIS A 148 -8.88 -1.26 11.36
CA HIS A 148 -8.74 -2.64 10.92
C HIS A 148 -7.59 -2.75 9.92
N GLU A 149 -6.90 -3.91 9.91
CA GLU A 149 -5.81 -4.23 8.98
C GLU A 149 -6.09 -3.71 7.57
N SER A 150 -5.22 -2.81 7.09
CA SER A 150 -5.19 -2.40 5.69
C SER A 150 -4.86 -3.61 4.82
N LEU A 151 -5.41 -3.66 3.61
CA LEU A 151 -5.33 -4.82 2.74
C LEU A 151 -4.74 -4.39 1.40
N GLY A 152 -3.43 -4.53 1.28
CA GLY A 152 -2.75 -4.51 0.00
C GLY A 152 -3.15 -5.73 -0.83
N LEU A 153 -3.98 -5.56 -1.86
CA LEU A 153 -4.11 -6.57 -2.90
C LEU A 153 -2.81 -6.55 -3.74
N GLU A 154 -1.83 -7.39 -3.36
CA GLU A 154 -0.53 -7.58 -4.03
C GLU A 154 -0.63 -7.99 -5.52
N LYS A 155 -1.84 -8.16 -6.04
CA LYS A 155 -2.12 -8.62 -7.40
C LYS A 155 -3.01 -7.60 -8.09
N GLY A 156 -2.37 -6.65 -8.77
CA GLY A 156 -3.08 -5.73 -9.68
C GLY A 156 -2.77 -4.25 -9.53
N LEU A 157 -1.77 -3.87 -8.72
CA LEU A 157 -1.43 -2.47 -8.45
C LEU A 157 -2.60 -1.66 -7.84
N ILE A 158 -3.47 -2.35 -7.11
CA ILE A 158 -4.62 -1.77 -6.40
C ILE A 158 -4.41 -2.00 -4.90
N GLY A 159 -4.36 -0.93 -4.12
CA GLY A 159 -4.24 -0.97 -2.65
C GLY A 159 -5.50 -0.45 -1.97
N VAL A 160 -5.72 -0.90 -0.74
CA VAL A 160 -6.74 -0.34 0.16
C VAL A 160 -6.08 -0.02 1.50
N ALA A 161 -6.08 1.25 1.88
CA ALA A 161 -5.58 1.70 3.16
C ALA A 161 -6.74 2.20 4.04
N ASN A 162 -6.82 1.75 5.29
CA ASN A 162 -7.69 2.34 6.29
C ASN A 162 -6.89 3.36 7.09
N VAL A 163 -7.41 4.59 7.20
CA VAL A 163 -6.72 5.72 7.85
C VAL A 163 -7.71 6.62 8.60
N PHE A 164 -7.19 7.57 9.37
CA PHE A 164 -8.05 8.48 10.16
C PHE A 164 -8.36 9.78 9.43
N ALA A 165 -9.61 10.23 9.56
CA ALA A 165 -10.08 11.52 9.09
C ALA A 165 -9.81 12.63 10.12
N ASP A 166 -8.54 12.80 10.50
CA ASP A 166 -8.08 13.78 11.48
C ASP A 166 -6.85 14.52 10.94
N PRO A 167 -6.86 15.86 10.83
CA PRO A 167 -5.70 16.63 10.37
C PRO A 167 -4.42 16.36 11.16
N ARG A 168 -4.52 16.01 12.44
CA ARG A 168 -3.36 15.70 13.29
C ARG A 168 -2.72 14.36 12.96
N MET A 169 -3.44 13.49 12.24
CA MET A 169 -2.97 12.17 11.81
C MET A 169 -2.52 12.16 10.35
N SER A 170 -2.52 13.30 9.65
CA SER A 170 -2.24 13.33 8.20
C SER A 170 -0.89 12.71 7.83
N GLU A 171 0.18 13.06 8.55
CA GLU A 171 1.50 12.50 8.28
C GLU A 171 1.61 11.01 8.69
N THR A 172 0.97 10.63 9.79
CA THR A 172 0.89 9.23 10.20
C THR A 172 0.11 8.38 9.19
N ASN A 173 -0.96 8.94 8.62
CA ASN A 173 -1.71 8.29 7.53
C ASN A 173 -0.81 8.09 6.30
N ASN A 174 0.07 9.04 5.98
CA ASN A 174 1.02 8.89 4.88
C ASN A 174 2.05 7.78 5.12
N VAL A 175 2.41 7.48 6.37
CA VAL A 175 3.18 6.27 6.70
C VAL A 175 2.41 5.01 6.31
N VAL A 176 1.13 4.93 6.67
CA VAL A 176 0.27 3.78 6.33
C VAL A 176 0.13 3.66 4.80
N ILE A 177 -0.15 4.77 4.11
CA ILE A 177 -0.31 4.75 2.65
C ILE A 177 1.00 4.37 1.95
N ALA A 178 2.15 4.85 2.43
CA ALA A 178 3.46 4.45 1.88
C ALA A 178 3.76 2.97 2.14
N HIS A 179 3.40 2.44 3.31
CA HIS A 179 3.47 1.01 3.62
C HIS A 179 2.64 0.17 2.65
N GLU A 180 1.37 0.55 2.44
CA GLU A 180 0.48 -0.13 1.49
C GLU A 180 0.96 -0.01 0.05
N PHE A 181 1.52 1.15 -0.33
CA PHE A 181 2.14 1.33 -1.64
C PHE A 181 3.27 0.31 -1.86
N LEU A 182 4.12 0.10 -0.85
CA LEU A 182 5.23 -0.85 -0.97
C LEU A 182 4.75 -2.29 -1.16
N HIS A 183 3.58 -2.68 -0.63
CA HIS A 183 2.95 -3.96 -0.96
C HIS A 183 2.58 -4.08 -2.44
N LEU A 184 2.19 -2.99 -3.11
CA LEU A 184 1.86 -3.01 -4.55
C LEU A 184 3.06 -3.38 -5.42
N VAL A 185 4.26 -3.02 -4.96
CA VAL A 185 5.55 -3.36 -5.60
C VAL A 185 6.21 -4.60 -4.97
N GLY A 186 5.45 -5.36 -4.16
CA GLY A 186 5.81 -6.71 -3.72
C GLY A 186 6.51 -6.82 -2.38
N ALA A 187 6.64 -5.72 -1.62
CA ALA A 187 7.15 -5.79 -0.24
C ALA A 187 6.25 -6.66 0.64
N THR A 188 6.83 -7.25 1.68
CA THR A 188 6.13 -8.08 2.67
C THR A 188 6.34 -7.54 4.07
N ASP A 189 5.37 -7.77 4.93
CA ASP A 189 5.42 -7.38 6.34
C ASP A 189 6.61 -8.00 7.07
N LYS A 190 7.10 -7.24 8.05
CA LYS A 190 8.24 -7.60 8.90
C LYS A 190 7.91 -7.42 10.39
N TYR A 191 6.64 -7.55 10.73
CA TYR A 191 6.14 -7.57 12.10
C TYR A 191 5.36 -8.86 12.36
N ASP A 192 5.23 -9.21 13.63
CA ASP A 192 4.45 -10.36 14.07
C ASP A 192 2.95 -9.99 14.17
N LEU A 193 2.09 -10.67 13.40
CA LEU A 193 0.65 -10.37 13.32
C LEU A 193 -0.10 -10.55 14.65
N ALA A 194 0.46 -11.26 15.63
CA ALA A 194 -0.21 -11.48 16.92
C ALA A 194 0.14 -10.39 17.94
N THR A 195 1.26 -9.68 17.75
CA THR A 195 1.82 -8.75 18.74
C THR A 195 2.09 -7.36 18.19
N ASP A 196 1.97 -7.16 16.87
CA ASP A 196 2.40 -5.98 16.12
C ASP A 196 3.87 -5.59 16.37
N GLN A 197 4.68 -6.51 16.88
CA GLN A 197 6.09 -6.22 17.16
C GLN A 197 6.94 -6.40 15.90
N PRO A 198 7.82 -5.45 15.58
CA PRO A 198 8.83 -5.63 14.55
C PRO A 198 9.69 -6.87 14.82
N ILE A 199 9.92 -7.69 13.78
CA ILE A 199 10.68 -8.94 13.91
C ILE A 199 12.18 -8.62 13.80
N TYR A 200 12.95 -8.85 14.85
CA TYR A 200 14.41 -8.66 14.80
C TYR A 200 15.11 -9.77 13.98
N PRO A 201 16.12 -9.46 13.15
CA PRO A 201 16.60 -8.12 12.81
C PRO A 201 15.86 -7.48 11.62
N GLN A 202 15.11 -8.25 10.82
CA GLN A 202 14.59 -7.77 9.53
C GLN A 202 13.63 -6.56 9.60
N GLY A 203 12.87 -6.44 10.69
CA GLY A 203 11.92 -5.36 10.96
C GLY A 203 12.51 -4.18 11.72
N TYR A 204 13.82 -4.19 12.00
CA TYR A 204 14.49 -3.07 12.69
C TYR A 204 15.14 -2.16 11.65
N ALA A 205 14.97 -0.85 11.84
CA ALA A 205 15.64 0.14 11.00
C ALA A 205 17.15 0.16 11.27
N GLU A 206 17.55 0.04 12.53
CA GLU A 206 18.93 0.09 12.99
C GLU A 206 19.27 -1.24 13.72
N PRO A 207 19.33 -2.39 13.01
CA PRO A 207 19.49 -3.71 13.64
C PRO A 207 20.81 -3.89 14.39
N ASP A 208 21.82 -3.09 14.05
CA ASP A 208 23.17 -3.10 14.62
C ASP A 208 23.39 -2.02 15.70
N LYS A 209 22.33 -1.27 16.07
CA LYS A 209 22.42 -0.21 17.09
C LYS A 209 22.77 -0.77 18.48
N GLU A 210 23.67 -0.11 19.20
CA GLU A 210 24.00 -0.38 20.60
C GLU A 210 23.87 0.90 21.48
N PRO A 211 23.06 0.90 22.55
CA PRO A 211 22.11 -0.15 22.93
C PRO A 211 20.98 -0.29 21.90
N ARG A 212 20.47 -1.52 21.73
CA ARG A 212 19.42 -1.84 20.73
C ARG A 212 18.16 -0.99 20.88
N TYR A 213 17.80 -0.65 22.12
CA TYR A 213 16.57 0.07 22.43
C TYR A 213 16.86 1.41 23.14
N PRO A 214 16.00 2.42 22.97
CA PRO A 214 14.94 2.48 21.94
C PRO A 214 15.56 2.57 20.54
N GLN A 215 14.90 2.11 19.49
CA GLN A 215 15.28 2.46 18.11
C GLN A 215 14.86 3.91 17.83
N HIS A 216 15.53 4.60 16.90
CA HIS A 216 15.13 5.95 16.50
C HIS A 216 14.14 5.94 15.34
N TYR A 217 14.22 4.90 14.50
CA TYR A 217 13.44 4.77 13.28
C TYR A 217 12.69 3.44 13.24
N ALA A 218 11.56 3.41 12.52
CA ALA A 218 10.88 2.18 12.13
C ALA A 218 11.38 1.72 10.76
N ALA A 219 11.48 0.40 10.54
CA ALA A 219 11.46 -0.08 9.17
C ALA A 219 10.04 0.07 8.64
N ILE A 220 9.84 0.66 7.47
CA ILE A 220 8.49 0.95 6.93
C ILE A 220 7.61 -0.30 6.88
N MET A 221 8.17 -1.46 6.48
CA MET A 221 7.44 -2.73 6.43
C MET A 221 7.24 -3.41 7.80
N ALA A 222 7.78 -2.85 8.88
CA ALA A 222 7.47 -3.27 10.24
C ALA A 222 6.47 -2.34 10.93
N GLY A 223 6.20 -1.16 10.36
CA GLY A 223 5.13 -0.24 10.75
C GLY A 223 5.31 0.50 12.09
N ARG A 224 6.25 0.08 12.95
CA ARG A 224 6.42 0.64 14.31
C ARG A 224 7.88 0.81 14.71
N ILE A 225 8.16 1.77 15.59
CA ILE A 225 9.48 2.04 16.19
C ILE A 225 9.63 1.16 17.46
N PRO A 226 10.57 0.19 17.50
CA PRO A 226 10.79 -0.63 18.68
C PRO A 226 11.37 0.18 19.86
N LEU A 227 10.63 0.30 20.96
CA LEU A 227 11.08 0.97 22.18
C LEU A 227 11.64 -0.01 23.21
N SER A 228 11.18 -1.26 23.18
CA SER A 228 11.66 -2.37 24.02
C SER A 228 11.33 -3.70 23.32
N PRO A 229 11.69 -4.87 23.89
CA PRO A 229 11.30 -6.17 23.34
C PRO A 229 9.78 -6.41 23.26
N THR A 230 8.97 -5.63 23.98
CA THR A 230 7.51 -5.82 24.09
C THR A 230 6.72 -4.54 23.83
N ASN A 231 7.38 -3.46 23.42
CA ASN A 231 6.73 -2.17 23.20
C ASN A 231 7.27 -1.52 21.94
N ALA A 232 6.35 -1.06 21.09
CA ALA A 232 6.66 -0.36 19.86
C ALA A 232 5.58 0.69 19.59
N GLU A 233 5.98 1.85 19.08
CA GLU A 233 5.08 2.97 18.81
C GLU A 233 4.90 3.22 17.32
N ILE A 234 3.76 3.82 16.95
CA ILE A 234 3.50 4.23 15.57
C ILE A 234 4.38 5.46 15.28
N PRO A 235 5.15 5.47 14.18
CA PRO A 235 5.95 6.63 13.80
C PRO A 235 5.04 7.84 13.52
N PRO A 236 5.42 9.05 13.95
CA PRO A 236 4.57 10.23 13.78
C PRO A 236 4.43 10.65 12.31
N ASP A 237 5.49 10.45 11.52
CA ASP A 237 5.59 10.83 10.12
C ASP A 237 6.65 9.98 9.38
N LEU A 238 6.74 10.19 8.06
CA LEU A 238 7.68 9.49 7.18
C LEU A 238 9.16 9.83 7.42
N GLY A 239 9.47 10.87 8.19
CA GLY A 239 10.84 11.18 8.63
C GLY A 239 11.37 10.22 9.69
N PHE A 240 10.51 9.41 10.32
CA PHE A 240 10.86 8.40 11.33
C PHE A 240 10.84 6.97 10.79
N VAL A 241 10.75 6.79 9.48
CA VAL A 241 10.73 5.46 8.85
C VAL A 241 11.79 5.34 7.76
N ILE A 242 12.26 4.11 7.52
CA ILE A 242 13.22 3.82 6.45
C ILE A 242 12.80 2.59 5.64
N ILE A 243 13.24 2.52 4.39
CA ILE A 243 13.24 1.32 3.57
C ILE A 243 14.54 0.57 3.85
N GLY A 244 14.47 -0.49 4.66
CA GLY A 244 15.63 -1.33 4.95
C GLY A 244 16.09 -2.16 3.74
N PRO A 245 17.34 -2.68 3.74
CA PRO A 245 17.96 -3.29 2.55
C PRO A 245 17.24 -4.55 2.07
N GLN A 246 16.61 -5.31 2.97
CA GLN A 246 15.79 -6.45 2.57
C GLN A 246 14.54 -6.02 1.80
N THR A 247 13.89 -4.91 2.19
CA THR A 247 12.74 -4.37 1.45
C THR A 247 13.20 -3.83 0.11
N ALA A 248 14.31 -3.07 0.09
CA ALA A 248 14.91 -2.54 -1.14
C ALA A 248 15.20 -3.64 -2.18
N ARG A 249 15.69 -4.82 -1.75
CA ARG A 249 15.88 -5.96 -2.66
C ARG A 249 14.57 -6.50 -3.23
N VAL A 250 13.56 -6.67 -2.38
CA VAL A 250 12.26 -7.23 -2.79
C VAL A 250 11.57 -6.31 -3.80
N ILE A 251 11.63 -4.99 -3.59
CA ILE A 251 11.01 -4.03 -4.49
C ILE A 251 11.86 -3.73 -5.74
N GLY A 252 13.10 -4.24 -5.83
CA GLY A 252 13.95 -4.06 -7.01
C GLY A 252 14.84 -2.81 -7.02
N TRP A 253 15.08 -2.20 -5.86
CA TRP A 253 16.04 -1.08 -5.70
C TRP A 253 17.47 -1.54 -5.44
N LEU A 254 17.64 -2.73 -4.89
CA LEU A 254 18.94 -3.33 -4.60
C LEU A 254 19.03 -4.71 -5.25
N ASN A 255 20.10 -4.97 -5.99
CA ASN A 255 20.36 -6.28 -6.62
C ASN A 255 21.17 -7.20 -5.69
#